data_AF-A0A1V4W302-F1
#
_entry.id   AF-A0A1V4W302-F1
#
_cell.length_a   1.000
_cell.length_b   1.000
_cell.length_c   1.000
_cell.angle_alpha   90.00
_cell.angle_beta   90.00
_cell.angle_gamma   90.00
#
_symmetry.space_group_name_H-M   'P 1'
#
loop_
_entity.id
_entity.type
_entity.pdbx_description
1 polymer ?
#
loop_
_entity_poly.entity_id
_entity_poly.type
_entity_poly.pdbx_seq_one_letter_code
_entity_poly.pdbx_strand_id
1 'polypeptide(L)'
;MVGGKGHCVQRGSGKFDLQAYIARQDMAVMIARFAKVMKYALPKTMPLSEFTDQKAISAYAVEAAQEMQQATIIEGKVYPGEAGCFFAPDDQATRAEAVKC
;
A
#
# COMPACT_ATOMS: atom_id res chain seq x y z
N MET A 1 21.15 -3.34 26.96
CA MET A 1 21.32 -2.37 25.84
C MET A 1 20.37 -2.78 24.73
N VAL A 2 19.35 -1.95 24.48
CA VAL A 2 18.23 -2.24 23.58
C VAL A 2 18.67 -1.96 22.14
N GLY A 3 18.82 -3.01 21.32
CA GLY A 3 19.11 -2.90 19.90
C GLY A 3 17.83 -3.08 19.08
N GLY A 4 17.23 -1.95 18.66
CA GLY A 4 15.97 -1.92 17.92
C GLY A 4 16.06 -2.64 16.58
N LYS A 5 15.19 -3.64 16.38
CA LYS A 5 15.02 -4.31 15.09
C LYS A 5 14.10 -3.48 14.21
N GLY A 6 14.70 -2.70 13.30
CA GLY A 6 14.01 -2.12 12.16
C GLY A 6 13.58 -3.24 11.20
N HIS A 7 12.30 -3.56 11.20
CA HIS A 7 11.70 -4.50 10.24
C HIS A 7 11.50 -3.79 8.91
N CYS A 8 12.60 -3.56 8.17
CA CYS A 8 12.54 -3.08 6.80
C CYS A 8 12.29 -4.27 5.86
N VAL A 9 11.38 -4.10 4.92
CA VAL A 9 10.87 -5.15 4.01
C VAL A 9 12.03 -5.68 3.13
N GLN A 10 12.61 -6.82 3.50
CA GLN A 10 13.62 -7.51 2.68
C GLN A 10 12.93 -8.14 1.47
N ARG A 11 13.10 -7.54 0.28
CA ARG A 11 12.98 -8.28 -0.97
C ARG A 11 14.29 -9.04 -1.16
N GLY A 12 14.20 -10.35 -1.45
CA GLY A 12 15.34 -11.27 -1.49
C GLY A 12 16.55 -10.69 -2.23
N SER A 13 17.75 -10.94 -1.69
CA SER A 13 19.09 -10.47 -2.11
C SER A 13 19.68 -9.21 -1.46
N GLY A 14 19.18 -8.75 -0.31
CA GLY A 14 19.98 -7.93 0.62
C GLY A 14 20.44 -6.56 0.11
N LYS A 15 19.87 -6.05 -0.99
CA LYS A 15 20.18 -4.73 -1.54
C LYS A 15 18.98 -3.80 -1.34
N PHE A 16 19.19 -2.76 -0.52
CA PHE A 16 18.34 -1.58 -0.52
C PHE A 16 18.72 -0.76 -1.74
N ASP A 17 17.96 -0.92 -2.82
CA ASP A 17 18.13 -0.07 -3.98
C ASP A 17 17.34 1.22 -3.75
N LEU A 18 18.03 2.26 -3.29
CA LEU A 18 17.45 3.57 -2.96
C LEU A 18 16.92 4.32 -4.19
N GLN A 19 17.25 3.84 -5.40
CA GLN A 19 16.76 4.36 -6.69
C GLN A 19 15.71 3.45 -7.35
N ALA A 20 15.45 2.26 -6.80
CA ALA A 20 14.43 1.38 -7.34
C ALA A 20 13.04 1.95 -7.06
N TYR A 21 12.24 2.06 -8.13
CA TYR A 21 10.85 2.45 -8.05
C TYR A 21 10.11 1.49 -7.10
N ILE A 22 9.47 2.06 -6.06
CA ILE A 22 8.66 1.30 -5.12
C ILE A 22 7.26 1.17 -5.73
N ALA A 23 6.82 -0.08 -5.95
CA ALA A 23 5.45 -0.35 -6.39
C ALA A 23 4.46 0.05 -5.30
N ARG A 24 3.28 0.52 -5.70
CA ARG A 24 2.23 1.00 -4.78
C ARG A 24 1.85 -0.03 -3.73
N GLN A 25 1.80 -1.32 -4.11
CA GLN A 25 1.51 -2.42 -3.18
C GLN A 25 2.58 -2.60 -2.10
N ASP A 26 3.86 -2.39 -2.45
CA ASP A 26 4.95 -2.50 -1.49
C ASP A 26 4.97 -1.32 -0.52
N MET A 27 4.64 -0.12 -1.02
CA MET A 27 4.47 1.06 -0.18
C MET A 27 3.34 0.86 0.83
N ALA A 28 2.19 0.32 0.40
CA ALA A 28 1.07 -0.01 1.30
C ALA A 28 1.51 -0.95 2.43
N VAL A 29 2.27 -2.00 2.09
CA VAL A 29 2.82 -2.95 3.07
C VAL A 29 3.80 -2.27 4.03
N MET A 30 4.65 -1.38 3.54
CA MET A 30 5.57 -0.61 4.39
C MET A 30 4.83 0.27 5.38
N ILE A 31 3.80 0.99 4.94
CA ILE A 31 3.00 1.87 5.80
C ILE A 31 2.21 1.07 6.84
N ALA A 32 1.57 -0.03 6.42
CA ALA A 32 0.85 -0.92 7.34
C ALA A 32 1.78 -1.49 8.42
N ARG A 33 2.99 -1.93 8.03
CA ARG A 33 4.01 -2.41 8.98
C ARG A 33 4.49 -1.28 9.90
N PHE A 34 4.72 -0.08 9.37
CA PHE A 34 5.13 1.06 10.15
C PHE A 34 4.08 1.43 11.21
N ALA A 35 2.81 1.50 10.85
CA ALA A 35 1.71 1.72 11.78
C ALA A 35 1.66 0.66 12.89
N LYS A 36 1.82 -0.63 12.52
CA LYS A 36 1.90 -1.75 13.47
C LYS A 36 3.07 -1.61 14.45
N VAL A 37 4.27 -1.23 13.97
CA VAL A 37 5.46 -0.99 14.81
C VAL A 37 5.25 0.19 15.75
N MET A 38 4.63 1.26 15.28
CA MET A 38 4.31 2.45 16.07
C MET A 38 3.15 2.23 17.05
N LYS A 39 2.51 1.04 17.04
CA LYS A 39 1.28 0.73 17.77
C LYS A 39 0.15 1.72 17.45
N TYR A 40 0.17 2.27 16.24
CA TYR A 40 -0.84 3.18 15.74
C TYR A 40 -1.92 2.35 15.04
N ALA A 41 -3.15 2.43 15.55
CA ALA A 41 -4.29 1.81 14.90
C ALA A 41 -4.74 2.69 13.74
N LEU A 42 -4.68 2.14 12.53
CA LEU A 42 -5.19 2.80 11.34
C LEU A 42 -6.71 2.99 11.48
N PRO A 43 -7.23 4.20 11.28
CA PRO A 43 -8.65 4.45 11.38
C PRO A 43 -9.39 3.68 10.29
N LYS A 44 -10.58 3.15 10.59
CA LYS A 44 -11.43 2.46 9.62
C LYS A 44 -12.63 3.33 9.27
N THR A 45 -12.36 4.43 8.56
CA THR A 45 -13.34 5.46 8.25
C THR A 45 -14.23 5.11 7.06
N MET A 46 -13.75 4.25 6.15
CA MET A 46 -14.52 3.80 4.99
C MET A 46 -14.85 2.30 5.06
N PRO A 47 -16.03 1.88 4.55
CA PRO A 47 -16.32 0.48 4.34
C PRO A 47 -15.32 -0.11 3.34
N LEU A 48 -15.00 -1.39 3.52
CA LEU A 48 -14.11 -2.09 2.61
C LEU A 48 -14.78 -2.21 1.23
N SER A 49 -14.08 -1.81 0.18
CA SER A 49 -14.53 -1.99 -1.20
C SER A 49 -13.51 -2.83 -1.94
N GLU A 50 -13.97 -3.83 -2.68
CA GLU A 50 -13.07 -4.59 -3.54
C GLU A 50 -12.59 -3.71 -4.69
N PHE A 51 -11.29 -3.75 -4.96
CA PHE A 51 -10.72 -3.12 -6.14
C PHE A 51 -11.01 -3.97 -7.39
N THR A 52 -11.23 -3.34 -8.53
CA THR A 52 -11.48 -4.05 -9.79
C THR A 52 -10.30 -4.96 -10.18
N ASP A 53 -9.08 -4.53 -9.86
CA ASP A 53 -7.82 -5.24 -10.08
C ASP A 53 -7.32 -5.99 -8.84
N GLN A 54 -8.20 -6.36 -7.91
CA GLN A 54 -7.86 -7.11 -6.69
C GLN A 54 -7.03 -8.37 -6.97
N LYS A 55 -7.22 -9.01 -8.14
CA LYS A 55 -6.47 -10.20 -8.58
C LYS A 55 -5.02 -9.89 -8.97
N ALA A 56 -4.71 -8.66 -9.35
CA ALA A 56 -3.36 -8.20 -9.65
C ALA A 56 -2.57 -7.87 -8.37
N ILE A 57 -3.27 -7.65 -7.24
CA ILE A 57 -2.62 -7.37 -5.96
C ILE A 57 -1.97 -8.65 -5.45
N SER A 58 -0.67 -8.59 -5.18
CA SER A 58 0.06 -9.72 -4.62
C SER A 58 -0.53 -10.14 -3.27
N ALA A 59 -0.59 -11.44 -2.98
CA ALA A 59 -1.22 -11.97 -1.77
C ALA A 59 -0.66 -11.36 -0.46
N TYR A 60 0.64 -11.01 -0.44
CA TYR A 60 1.29 -10.38 0.72
C TYR A 60 0.86 -8.92 0.95
N ALA A 61 0.25 -8.27 -0.03
CA ALA A 61 -0.13 -6.87 -0.02
C ALA A 61 -1.65 -6.64 0.09
N VAL A 62 -2.47 -7.68 -0.05
CA VAL A 62 -3.95 -7.58 -0.01
C VAL A 62 -4.43 -6.95 1.29
N GLU A 63 -4.02 -7.49 2.44
CA GLU A 63 -4.41 -6.96 3.76
C GLU A 63 -3.97 -5.51 3.93
N ALA A 64 -2.74 -5.18 3.50
CA ALA A 64 -2.23 -3.83 3.61
C ALA A 64 -3.00 -2.85 2.71
N ALA A 65 -3.32 -3.22 1.47
CA ALA A 65 -4.12 -2.40 0.56
C ALA A 65 -5.52 -2.10 1.14
N GLN A 66 -6.13 -3.11 1.77
CA GLN A 66 -7.42 -3.00 2.46
C GLN A 66 -7.35 -2.07 3.68
N GLU A 67 -6.35 -2.25 4.56
CA GLU A 67 -6.13 -1.37 5.72
C GLU A 67 -5.90 0.09 5.27
N MET A 68 -5.13 0.30 4.20
CA MET A 68 -4.85 1.63 3.65
C MET A 68 -6.09 2.30 3.04
N GLN A 69 -6.94 1.52 2.37
CA GLN A 69 -8.22 2.00 1.84
C GLN A 69 -9.14 2.45 2.98
N GLN A 70 -9.28 1.62 4.02
CA GLN A 70 -10.12 1.94 5.18
C GLN A 70 -9.65 3.19 5.93
N ALA A 71 -8.34 3.43 5.93
CA ALA A 71 -7.70 4.59 6.53
C ALA A 71 -7.69 5.83 5.63
N THR A 72 -8.22 5.77 4.41
CA THR A 72 -8.16 6.84 3.40
C THR A 72 -6.73 7.30 3.07
N ILE A 73 -5.74 6.42 3.29
CA ILE A 73 -4.32 6.71 3.03
C ILE A 73 -3.99 6.44 1.55
N ILE A 74 -4.58 5.39 0.98
CA ILE A 74 -4.47 5.09 -0.45
C ILE A 74 -5.86 5.16 -1.05
N GLU A 75 -6.02 6.07 -2.01
CA GLU A 75 -7.22 6.17 -2.84
C GLU A 75 -7.09 5.23 -4.05
N GLY A 76 -8.23 4.71 -4.52
CA GLY A 76 -8.29 4.00 -5.79
C GLY A 76 -8.15 4.96 -6.97
N LYS A 77 -7.71 4.44 -8.10
CA LYS A 77 -7.66 5.11 -9.39
C LYS A 77 -8.92 4.80 -10.19
N VAL A 78 -9.40 5.80 -10.93
CA VAL A 78 -10.39 5.63 -11.99
C VAL A 78 -9.72 5.89 -13.33
N TYR A 79 -9.97 5.02 -14.32
CA TYR A 79 -9.44 5.19 -15.66
C TYR A 79 -10.56 5.63 -16.61
N PRO A 80 -10.33 6.62 -17.50
CA PRO A 80 -11.33 7.01 -18.50
C PRO A 80 -11.73 5.81 -19.37
N GLY A 81 -13.03 5.49 -19.38
CA GLY A 81 -13.55 4.34 -20.13
C GLY A 81 -13.59 3.02 -19.35
N GLU A 82 -13.13 3.00 -18.10
CA GLU A 82 -13.24 1.83 -17.22
C GLU A 82 -14.15 2.16 -16.02
N ALA A 83 -15.10 1.27 -15.73
CA ALA A 83 -15.98 1.41 -14.58
C ALA A 83 -15.37 0.70 -13.36
N GLY A 84 -15.28 1.42 -12.24
CA GLY A 84 -14.82 0.87 -10.95
C GLY A 84 -13.59 1.57 -10.40
N CYS A 85 -13.11 1.07 -9.26
CA CYS A 85 -11.95 1.60 -8.55
C CYS A 85 -10.79 0.60 -8.65
N PHE A 86 -9.65 1.06 -9.15
CA PHE A 86 -8.46 0.26 -9.35
C PHE A 86 -7.41 0.61 -8.29
N PHE A 87 -6.76 -0.37 -7.71
CA PHE A 87 -5.65 -0.13 -6.79
C PHE A 87 -4.38 0.26 -7.55
N ALA A 88 -4.14 -0.35 -8.71
CA ALA A 88 -2.92 -0.28 -9.49
C ALA A 88 -1.68 -0.72 -8.67
N PRO A 89 -1.55 -2.03 -8.35
CA PRO A 89 -0.53 -2.53 -7.43
C PRO A 89 0.91 -2.29 -7.91
N ASP A 90 1.12 -2.37 -9.22
CA ASP A 90 2.43 -2.20 -9.86
C ASP A 90 2.72 -0.76 -10.29
N ASP A 91 1.73 0.14 -10.14
CA ASP A 91 1.94 1.54 -10.46
C ASP A 91 3.01 2.16 -9.56
N GLN A 92 3.73 3.11 -10.14
CA GLN A 92 4.68 3.89 -9.39
C GLN A 92 3.93 4.74 -8.37
N ALA A 93 4.35 4.64 -7.11
CA ALA A 93 3.89 5.56 -6.08
C ALA A 93 4.55 6.93 -6.31
N THR A 94 4.00 7.72 -7.23
CA THR A 94 4.38 9.13 -7.41
C THR A 94 3.91 9.92 -6.19
N ARG A 95 4.68 10.93 -5.75
CA ARG A 95 4.44 11.67 -4.50
C ARG A 95 3.09 12.41 -4.42
N ALA A 96 2.30 12.42 -5.49
CA ALA A 96 1.01 13.10 -5.55
C ALA A 96 0.11 12.47 -6.62
N GLU A 97 -0.69 11.47 -6.24
CA GLU A 97 -1.95 11.19 -6.91
C GLU A 97 -3.00 10.89 -5.84
N ALA A 98 -3.66 11.95 -5.37
CA ALA A 98 -4.93 11.88 -4.65
C ALA A 98 -5.99 12.33 -5.67
N VAL A 99 -6.58 11.37 -6.38
CA VAL A 99 -7.78 11.61 -7.17
C VAL A 99 -8.89 10.80 -6.52
N LYS A 100 -9.80 11.53 -5.90
CA LYS A 100 -10.92 11.01 -5.15
C LYS A 100 -11.88 10.28 -6.08
N CYS A 101 -12.21 9.04 -5.73
CA CYS A 101 -13.34 8.29 -6.31
C CYS A 101 -14.61 8.58 -5.52
#